data_AF-A0A8H3GUE9-F1
#
_entry.id   AF-A0A8H3GUE9-F1
#
_cell.length_a   1.000
_cell.length_b   1.000
_cell.length_c   1.000
_cell.angle_alpha   90.00
_cell.angle_beta   90.00
_cell.angle_gamma   90.00
#
_symmetry.space_group_name_H-M   'P 1'
#
loop_
_entity.id
_entity.type
_entity.pdbx_description
1 polymer ?
#
loop_
_entity_poly.entity_id
_entity_poly.type
_entity_poly.pdbx_seq_one_letter_code
_entity_poly.pdbx_strand_id
1 'polypeptide(L)'
;MFDNEGVVLLSLPCFVGLYLCLVPHFDTSKQRSWILTGLSSAFTSAAAMPYFFDFLVSSGHVHAIRPAGPWSDTVVRIFQGYLISDLLVGSIFYRQHITLATGWAHHTLYLALIQYITSVGWSNIFCLALIMEIPTTLLALGSLNPRWRNDYLFAGAFFSMRISFHVALIVAYAGVYFRKAADMSSDFEPSSANLLSTVETNRTLNEVQHIRVPKSLDSPLPALFFLAAFPMHCMWFAGCVRGILRRRVKPSNTKVDVPVVLVSLSAVRTRFQAIRGRLHLDQESRERLRARVQAAYGNARERVWRRGVRAGQFAFTYGTTEVQSAG
;
A
#
# COMPACT_ATOMS: atom_id res chain seq x y z
N MET A 1 19.82 24.52 -10.67
CA MET A 1 19.28 23.65 -9.62
C MET A 1 17.83 24.07 -9.46
N PHE A 2 16.87 23.27 -9.95
CA PHE A 2 15.46 23.63 -9.81
C PHE A 2 15.09 23.54 -8.33
N ASP A 3 14.42 24.56 -7.80
CA ASP A 3 13.85 24.46 -6.47
C ASP A 3 12.92 23.25 -6.43
N ASN A 4 13.07 22.41 -5.40
CA ASN A 4 12.32 21.16 -5.26
C ASN A 4 10.79 21.37 -5.32
N GLU A 5 10.32 22.57 -4.98
CA GLU A 5 8.92 22.98 -5.10
C GLU A 5 8.45 23.07 -6.56
N GLY A 6 9.32 23.48 -7.49
CA GLY A 6 9.02 23.52 -8.92
C GLY A 6 8.68 22.14 -9.49
N VAL A 7 9.30 21.07 -8.98
CA VAL A 7 9.03 19.70 -9.42
C VAL A 7 7.61 19.26 -9.05
N VAL A 8 7.13 19.62 -7.86
CA VAL A 8 5.75 19.31 -7.42
C VAL A 8 4.76 20.08 -8.28
N LEU A 9 5.02 21.38 -8.51
CA LEU A 9 4.16 22.25 -9.32
C LEU A 9 4.09 21.80 -10.78
N LEU A 10 5.14 21.20 -11.34
CA LEU A 10 5.14 20.68 -12.72
C LEU A 10 4.53 19.27 -12.81
N SER A 11 4.80 18.40 -11.83
CA SER A 11 4.29 17.03 -11.86
C SER A 11 2.77 16.95 -11.68
N LEU A 12 2.17 17.85 -10.90
CA LEU A 12 0.72 17.92 -10.72
C LEU A 12 -0.05 18.09 -12.06
N PRO A 13 0.14 19.19 -12.83
CA PRO A 13 -0.54 19.37 -14.10
C PRO A 13 -0.13 18.31 -15.13
N CYS A 14 1.08 17.76 -15.04
CA CYS A 14 1.49 16.65 -15.89
C CYS A 14 0.63 15.40 -15.66
N PHE A 15 0.45 14.96 -14.40
CA PHE A 15 -0.43 13.84 -14.09
C PHE A 15 -1.88 14.11 -14.46
N VAL A 16 -2.41 15.31 -14.18
CA VAL A 16 -3.76 15.69 -14.57
C VAL A 16 -3.93 15.64 -16.10
N GLY A 17 -2.97 16.19 -16.86
CA GLY A 17 -2.97 16.15 -18.31
C GLY A 17 -2.94 14.73 -18.85
N LEU A 18 -2.04 13.88 -18.33
CA LEU A 18 -1.97 12.45 -18.70
C LEU A 18 -3.28 11.72 -18.42
N TYR A 19 -3.93 12.01 -17.27
CA TYR A 19 -5.24 11.46 -16.97
C TYR A 19 -6.29 11.87 -18.01
N LEU A 20 -6.38 13.16 -18.33
CA LEU A 20 -7.35 13.67 -19.30
C LEU A 20 -7.11 13.12 -20.72
N CYS A 21 -5.87 12.86 -21.11
CA CYS A 21 -5.55 12.21 -22.38
C CYS A 21 -5.94 10.72 -22.40
N LEU A 22 -5.82 10.02 -21.27
CA LEU A 22 -6.07 8.58 -21.20
C LEU A 22 -7.52 8.23 -20.87
N VAL A 23 -8.25 9.09 -20.16
CA VAL A 23 -9.63 8.82 -19.72
C VAL A 23 -10.60 8.42 -20.83
N PRO A 24 -10.52 8.95 -22.09
CA PRO A 24 -11.44 8.54 -23.16
C PRO A 24 -11.27 7.09 -23.59
N HIS A 25 -10.13 6.47 -23.27
CA HIS A 25 -9.83 5.08 -23.63
C HIS A 25 -10.38 4.05 -22.61
N PHE A 26 -11.02 4.52 -21.54
CA PHE A 26 -11.53 3.66 -20.47
C PHE A 26 -12.99 3.97 -20.16
N ASP A 27 -13.85 2.96 -20.30
CA ASP A 27 -15.30 3.14 -20.17
C ASP A 27 -15.73 3.22 -18.70
N THR A 28 -15.14 2.40 -17.83
CA THR A 28 -15.64 2.27 -16.46
C THR A 28 -14.94 3.23 -15.49
N SER A 29 -15.72 3.80 -14.56
CA SER A 29 -15.18 4.62 -13.45
C SER A 29 -14.09 3.88 -12.66
N LYS A 30 -14.23 2.56 -12.52
CA LYS A 30 -13.22 1.71 -11.88
C LYS A 30 -11.91 1.68 -12.67
N GLN A 31 -11.93 1.51 -13.99
CA GLN A 31 -10.69 1.56 -14.79
C GLN A 31 -10.03 2.93 -14.67
N ARG A 32 -10.84 4.00 -14.76
CA ARG A 32 -10.36 5.38 -14.67
C ARG A 32 -9.63 5.66 -13.36
N SER A 33 -10.11 5.12 -12.23
CA SER A 33 -9.44 5.29 -10.93
C SER A 33 -8.08 4.59 -10.84
N TRP A 34 -7.70 3.73 -11.78
CA TRP A 34 -6.39 3.07 -11.81
C TRP A 34 -5.38 3.73 -12.75
N ILE A 35 -5.77 4.73 -13.53
CA ILE A 35 -4.89 5.39 -14.51
C ILE A 35 -3.70 6.05 -13.81
N LEU A 36 -3.97 6.99 -12.89
CA LEU A 36 -2.92 7.73 -12.19
C LEU A 36 -2.05 6.82 -11.32
N THR A 37 -2.68 5.94 -10.54
CA THR A 37 -1.98 4.96 -9.71
C THR A 37 -1.09 4.03 -10.55
N GLY A 38 -1.57 3.57 -11.71
CA GLY A 38 -0.81 2.73 -12.62
C GLY A 38 0.42 3.45 -13.19
N LEU A 39 0.24 4.68 -13.69
CA LEU A 39 1.34 5.49 -14.21
C LEU A 39 2.39 5.80 -13.14
N SER A 40 1.94 6.27 -11.97
CA SER A 40 2.82 6.63 -10.86
C SER A 40 3.58 5.42 -10.32
N SER A 41 2.90 4.31 -10.03
CA SER A 41 3.55 3.10 -9.51
C SER A 41 4.55 2.50 -10.51
N ALA A 42 4.25 2.53 -11.81
CA ALA A 42 5.18 2.07 -12.85
C ALA A 42 6.44 2.94 -12.90
N PHE A 43 6.26 4.27 -12.91
CA PHE A 43 7.36 5.23 -12.90
C PHE A 43 8.23 5.09 -11.65
N THR A 44 7.63 5.08 -10.45
CA THR A 44 8.38 5.02 -9.20
C THR A 44 9.09 3.70 -9.01
N SER A 45 8.49 2.58 -9.42
CA SER A 45 9.15 1.27 -9.41
C SER A 45 10.38 1.26 -10.33
N ALA A 46 10.28 1.83 -11.53
CA ALA A 46 11.40 1.92 -12.45
C ALA A 46 12.50 2.85 -11.90
N ALA A 47 12.12 3.99 -11.34
CA ALA A 47 13.05 4.97 -10.77
C ALA A 47 13.77 4.47 -9.50
N ALA A 48 13.16 3.53 -8.77
CA ALA A 48 13.71 2.89 -7.58
C ALA A 48 14.79 1.83 -7.90
N MET A 49 14.84 1.31 -9.12
CA MET A 49 15.73 0.21 -9.52
C MET A 49 17.20 0.42 -9.14
N PRO A 50 17.81 1.62 -9.33
CA PRO A 50 19.22 1.79 -8.98
C PRO A 50 19.49 1.62 -7.48
N TYR A 51 18.59 2.10 -6.61
CA TYR A 51 18.70 1.94 -5.15
C TYR A 51 18.48 0.48 -4.74
N PHE A 52 17.52 -0.19 -5.37
CA PHE A 52 17.24 -1.60 -5.13
C PHE A 52 18.41 -2.49 -5.54
N PHE A 53 19.04 -2.19 -6.68
CA PHE A 53 20.24 -2.88 -7.15
C PHE A 53 21.42 -2.72 -6.18
N ASP A 54 21.69 -1.50 -5.70
CA ASP A 54 22.72 -1.26 -4.67
C ASP A 54 22.46 -2.11 -3.42
N PHE A 55 21.20 -2.17 -2.97
CA PHE A 55 20.80 -2.98 -1.82
C PHE A 55 21.03 -4.48 -2.06
N LEU A 56 20.71 -5.00 -3.24
CA LEU A 56 20.92 -6.42 -3.56
C LEU A 56 22.41 -6.78 -3.68
N VAL A 57 23.19 -5.99 -4.43
CA VAL A 57 24.63 -6.24 -4.63
C VAL A 57 25.38 -6.15 -3.31
N SER A 58 24.96 -5.26 -2.42
CA SER A 58 25.51 -5.17 -1.08
C SER A 58 24.97 -6.20 -0.10
N SER A 59 24.20 -7.21 -0.54
CA SER A 59 23.63 -8.25 0.34
C SER A 59 22.77 -7.67 1.48
N GLY A 60 22.09 -6.55 1.23
CA GLY A 60 21.20 -5.89 2.18
C GLY A 60 21.86 -4.88 3.12
N HIS A 61 23.12 -4.50 2.89
CA HIS A 61 23.78 -3.47 3.68
C HIS A 61 23.28 -2.08 3.28
N VAL A 62 22.45 -1.47 4.12
CA VAL A 62 21.86 -0.14 3.87
C VAL A 62 22.89 0.99 3.75
N HIS A 63 24.11 0.80 4.27
CA HIS A 63 25.22 1.74 4.12
C HIS A 63 25.76 1.84 2.69
N ALA A 64 25.56 0.80 1.88
CA ALA A 64 26.03 0.74 0.50
C ALA A 64 25.03 1.32 -0.50
N ILE A 65 23.84 1.72 -0.04
CA ILE A 65 22.86 2.41 -0.89
C ILE A 65 23.41 3.79 -1.22
N ARG A 66 23.35 4.18 -2.49
CA ARG A 66 23.74 5.54 -2.92
C ARG A 66 23.07 6.62 -2.05
N PRO A 67 23.78 7.72 -1.75
CA PRO A 67 23.25 8.78 -0.91
C PRO A 67 22.07 9.50 -1.58
N ALA A 68 21.29 10.22 -0.77
CA ALA A 68 20.29 11.13 -1.29
C ALA A 68 20.93 12.18 -2.20
N GLY A 69 20.28 12.47 -3.32
CA GLY A 69 20.73 13.45 -4.28
C GLY A 69 19.60 13.91 -5.20
N PRO A 70 19.93 14.69 -6.25
CA PRO A 70 18.91 15.31 -7.11
C PRO A 70 17.94 14.30 -7.73
N TRP A 71 18.39 13.09 -8.05
CA TRP A 71 17.54 12.02 -8.58
C TRP A 71 16.50 11.56 -7.57
N SER A 72 16.90 11.14 -6.36
CA SER A 72 15.93 10.69 -5.35
C SER A 72 14.99 11.81 -4.94
N ASP A 73 15.50 13.03 -4.77
CA ASP A 73 14.68 14.19 -4.42
C ASP A 73 13.62 14.45 -5.51
N THR A 74 14.01 14.45 -6.78
CA THR A 74 13.09 14.63 -7.91
C THR A 74 12.02 13.53 -7.95
N VAL A 75 12.40 12.26 -7.81
CA VAL A 75 11.44 11.13 -7.84
C VAL A 75 10.43 11.23 -6.69
N VAL A 76 10.89 11.56 -5.49
CA VAL A 76 10.02 11.73 -4.31
C VAL A 76 9.06 12.91 -4.51
N ARG A 77 9.51 14.02 -5.09
CA ARG A 77 8.66 15.18 -5.39
C ARG A 77 7.66 14.91 -6.52
N ILE A 78 8.03 14.14 -7.55
CA ILE A 78 7.09 13.67 -8.57
C ILE A 78 6.01 12.80 -7.93
N PHE A 79 6.38 11.89 -7.02
CA PHE A 79 5.42 11.06 -6.30
C PHE A 79 4.50 11.91 -5.41
N GLN A 80 5.01 12.97 -4.78
CA GLN A 80 4.20 13.95 -4.05
C GLN A 80 3.17 14.65 -4.96
N GLY A 81 3.57 15.09 -6.16
CA GLY A 81 2.66 15.66 -7.15
C GLY A 81 1.58 14.68 -7.61
N TYR A 82 1.92 13.39 -7.75
CA TYR A 82 0.93 12.32 -7.99
C TYR A 82 -0.10 12.24 -6.86
N LEU A 83 0.32 12.24 -5.60
CA LEU A 83 -0.62 12.11 -4.46
C LEU A 83 -1.65 13.24 -4.44
N ILE A 84 -1.21 14.48 -4.72
CA ILE A 84 -2.09 15.64 -4.82
C ILE A 84 -3.01 15.49 -6.03
N SER A 85 -2.47 15.08 -7.18
CA SER A 85 -3.24 14.89 -8.41
C SER A 85 -4.32 13.82 -8.26
N ASP A 86 -4.01 12.68 -7.63
CA ASP A 86 -4.97 11.60 -7.44
C ASP A 86 -6.09 11.98 -6.48
N LEU A 87 -5.80 12.72 -5.41
CA LEU A 87 -6.83 13.28 -4.53
C LEU A 87 -7.71 14.29 -5.27
N LEU A 88 -7.12 15.20 -6.05
CA LEU A 88 -7.84 16.20 -6.82
C LEU A 88 -8.74 15.55 -7.88
N VAL A 89 -8.13 14.81 -8.81
CA VAL A 89 -8.83 14.13 -9.91
C VAL A 89 -9.85 13.15 -9.36
N GLY A 90 -9.48 12.33 -8.38
CA GLY A 90 -10.39 11.34 -7.87
C GLY A 90 -11.54 11.92 -7.05
N SER A 91 -11.36 13.07 -6.39
CA SER A 91 -12.48 13.77 -5.73
C SER A 91 -13.54 14.28 -6.71
N ILE A 92 -13.13 14.54 -7.96
CA ILE A 92 -13.99 15.05 -9.04
C ILE A 92 -14.57 13.90 -9.87
N PHE A 93 -13.71 13.02 -10.41
CA PHE A 93 -14.09 12.06 -11.45
C PHE A 93 -14.44 10.65 -10.95
N TYR A 94 -13.93 10.23 -9.79
CA TYR A 94 -14.15 8.88 -9.27
C TYR A 94 -14.29 8.84 -7.74
N ARG A 95 -15.06 9.79 -7.20
CA ARG A 95 -15.25 10.00 -5.75
C ARG A 95 -15.67 8.74 -5.00
N GLN A 96 -16.48 7.89 -5.63
CA GLN A 96 -16.94 6.61 -5.07
C GLN A 96 -15.82 5.59 -4.81
N HIS A 97 -14.65 5.77 -5.43
CA HIS A 97 -13.50 4.87 -5.30
C HIS A 97 -12.43 5.41 -4.33
N ILE A 98 -12.50 6.67 -3.91
CA ILE A 98 -11.66 7.21 -2.84
C ILE A 98 -12.30 6.87 -1.49
N THR A 99 -11.85 5.78 -0.86
CA THR A 99 -12.26 5.47 0.51
C THR A 99 -11.47 6.31 1.52
N LEU A 100 -12.02 6.51 2.72
CA LEU A 100 -11.33 7.25 3.79
C LEU A 100 -9.98 6.62 4.13
N ALA A 101 -9.93 5.29 4.25
CA ALA A 101 -8.73 4.57 4.67
C ALA A 101 -7.68 4.45 3.56
N THR A 102 -8.11 4.10 2.34
CA THR A 102 -7.19 3.81 1.23
C THR A 102 -6.83 5.04 0.40
N GLY A 103 -7.68 6.07 0.40
CA GLY A 103 -7.46 7.31 -0.35
C GLY A 103 -7.00 8.44 0.56
N TRP A 104 -7.93 9.02 1.33
CA TRP A 104 -7.66 10.23 2.11
C TRP A 104 -6.57 10.06 3.17
N ALA A 105 -6.76 9.12 4.11
CA ALA A 105 -5.80 8.93 5.21
C ALA A 105 -4.44 8.50 4.66
N HIS A 106 -4.42 7.53 3.74
CA HIS A 106 -3.18 7.05 3.13
C HIS A 106 -2.42 8.18 2.41
N HIS A 107 -3.06 8.90 1.49
CA HIS A 107 -2.37 9.93 0.70
C HIS A 107 -1.93 11.11 1.58
N THR A 108 -2.76 11.57 2.52
CA THR A 108 -2.38 12.65 3.45
C THR A 108 -1.20 12.26 4.33
N LEU A 109 -1.17 11.02 4.85
CA LEU A 109 -0.03 10.53 5.62
C LEU A 109 1.24 10.45 4.78
N TYR A 110 1.15 9.98 3.54
CA TYR A 110 2.30 9.96 2.63
C TYR A 110 2.78 11.37 2.27
N LEU A 111 1.89 12.34 2.07
CA LEU A 111 2.27 13.73 1.83
C LEU A 111 3.08 14.29 3.01
N ALA A 112 2.61 14.08 4.25
CA ALA A 112 3.32 14.50 5.45
C ALA A 112 4.67 13.78 5.62
N LEU A 113 4.70 12.46 5.39
CA LEU A 113 5.91 11.64 5.47
C LEU A 113 6.96 12.08 4.44
N ILE A 114 6.56 12.33 3.19
CA ILE A 114 7.45 12.77 2.13
C ILE A 114 8.03 14.16 2.44
N GLN A 115 7.20 15.07 2.94
CA GLN A 115 7.66 16.39 3.37
C GLN A 115 8.72 16.27 4.45
N TYR A 116 8.50 15.40 5.44
CA TYR A 116 9.46 15.12 6.50
C TYR A 116 10.75 14.48 5.96
N ILE A 117 10.65 13.38 5.22
CA ILE A 117 11.81 12.65 4.66
C ILE A 117 12.67 13.55 3.79
N THR A 118 12.05 14.44 3.01
CA THR A 118 12.80 15.38 2.17
C THR A 118 13.53 16.44 3.00
N SER A 119 12.92 16.94 4.09
CA SER A 119 13.56 17.96 4.94
C SER A 119 14.77 17.42 5.70
N VAL A 120 14.80 16.12 6.01
CA VAL A 120 15.94 15.45 6.66
C VAL A 120 16.93 14.82 5.68
N GLY A 121 16.66 14.88 4.36
CA GLY A 121 17.54 14.36 3.31
C GLY A 121 17.55 12.83 3.20
N TRP A 122 16.42 12.17 3.44
CA TRP A 122 16.28 10.70 3.41
C TRP A 122 15.57 10.19 2.16
N SER A 123 15.58 10.98 1.09
CA SER A 123 14.87 10.66 -0.15
C SER A 123 15.35 9.36 -0.82
N ASN A 124 16.63 8.99 -0.64
CA ASN A 124 17.18 7.71 -1.12
C ASN A 124 16.53 6.49 -0.44
N ILE A 125 16.25 6.58 0.87
CA ILE A 125 15.57 5.50 1.62
C ILE A 125 14.16 5.31 1.09
N PHE A 126 13.44 6.42 0.90
CA PHE A 126 12.09 6.36 0.33
C PHE A 126 12.11 5.86 -1.11
N CYS A 127 13.09 6.28 -1.93
CA CYS A 127 13.26 5.75 -3.28
C CYS A 127 13.53 4.25 -3.30
N LEU A 128 14.35 3.72 -2.39
CA LEU A 128 14.49 2.27 -2.24
C LEU A 128 13.14 1.61 -1.94
N ALA A 129 12.36 2.19 -1.03
CA ALA A 129 11.04 1.68 -0.66
C ALA A 129 10.03 1.70 -1.82
N LEU A 130 10.17 2.60 -2.80
CA LEU A 130 9.28 2.69 -3.97
C LEU A 130 9.31 1.45 -4.87
N ILE A 131 10.33 0.58 -4.77
CA ILE A 131 10.31 -0.72 -5.47
C ILE A 131 9.13 -1.60 -5.01
N MET A 132 8.58 -1.33 -3.81
CA MET A 132 7.39 -2.00 -3.29
C MET A 132 6.09 -1.66 -4.03
N GLU A 133 6.14 -0.74 -5.00
CA GLU A 133 5.01 -0.39 -5.87
C GLU A 133 4.82 -1.35 -7.06
N ILE A 134 5.76 -2.25 -7.36
CA ILE A 134 5.63 -3.26 -8.43
C ILE A 134 4.29 -4.04 -8.36
N PRO A 135 3.84 -4.53 -7.19
CA PRO A 135 2.54 -5.20 -7.08
C PRO A 135 1.37 -4.26 -7.40
N THR A 136 1.47 -2.97 -7.07
CA THR A 136 0.47 -1.96 -7.42
C THR A 136 0.40 -1.79 -8.93
N THR A 137 1.55 -1.73 -9.61
CA THR A 137 1.61 -1.65 -11.07
C THR A 137 0.92 -2.84 -11.72
N LEU A 138 1.20 -4.07 -11.24
CA LEU A 138 0.52 -5.28 -11.73
C LEU A 138 -1.00 -5.23 -11.50
N LEU A 139 -1.43 -4.76 -10.33
CA LEU A 139 -2.85 -4.61 -10.01
C LEU A 139 -3.53 -3.55 -10.88
N ALA A 140 -2.87 -2.43 -11.12
CA ALA A 140 -3.36 -1.37 -11.99
C ALA A 140 -3.50 -1.86 -13.43
N LEU A 141 -2.48 -2.54 -13.97
CA LEU A 141 -2.51 -3.13 -15.31
C LEU A 141 -3.66 -4.12 -15.48
N GLY A 142 -3.85 -5.04 -14.53
CA GLY A 142 -4.97 -5.99 -14.55
C GLY A 142 -6.35 -5.34 -14.32
N SER A 143 -6.39 -4.14 -13.73
CA SER A 143 -7.62 -3.38 -13.54
C SER A 143 -7.98 -2.52 -14.75
N LEU A 144 -6.98 -2.01 -15.48
CA LEU A 144 -7.14 -1.28 -16.72
C LEU A 144 -7.52 -2.22 -17.87
N ASN A 145 -6.82 -3.34 -18.00
CA ASN A 145 -7.10 -4.38 -18.99
C ASN A 145 -7.28 -5.76 -18.32
N PRO A 146 -8.51 -6.29 -18.25
CA PRO A 146 -8.78 -7.59 -17.64
C PRO A 146 -7.97 -8.75 -18.23
N ARG A 147 -7.53 -8.65 -19.50
CA ARG A 147 -6.69 -9.70 -20.14
C ARG A 147 -5.31 -9.82 -19.50
N TRP A 148 -4.80 -8.76 -18.89
CA TRP A 148 -3.50 -8.74 -18.22
C TRP A 148 -3.57 -9.13 -16.74
N ARG A 149 -4.78 -9.42 -16.25
CA ARG A 149 -4.98 -9.78 -14.85
C ARG A 149 -4.47 -11.19 -14.58
N ASN A 150 -3.41 -11.29 -13.78
CA ASN A 150 -2.94 -12.55 -13.22
C ASN A 150 -2.88 -12.46 -11.69
N ASP A 151 -3.84 -13.10 -11.03
CA ASP A 151 -3.97 -13.05 -9.57
C ASP A 151 -2.78 -13.69 -8.85
N TYR A 152 -2.13 -14.71 -9.44
CA TYR A 152 -0.97 -15.38 -8.85
C TYR A 152 0.29 -14.55 -8.94
N LEU A 153 0.53 -13.94 -10.11
CA LEU A 153 1.65 -13.03 -10.31
C LEU A 153 1.55 -11.83 -9.36
N PHE A 154 0.35 -11.25 -9.24
CA PHE A 154 0.09 -10.18 -8.28
C PHE A 154 0.36 -10.63 -6.84
N ALA A 155 -0.17 -11.78 -6.41
CA ALA A 155 0.02 -12.27 -5.05
C ALA A 155 1.49 -12.57 -4.73
N GLY A 156 2.21 -13.19 -5.69
CA GLY A 156 3.64 -13.48 -5.57
C GLY A 156 4.46 -12.20 -5.44
N ALA A 157 4.25 -11.22 -6.33
CA ALA A 157 4.92 -9.93 -6.27
C ALA A 157 4.59 -9.17 -4.98
N PHE A 158 3.32 -9.20 -4.54
CA PHE A 158 2.90 -8.57 -3.29
C PHE A 158 3.65 -9.18 -2.11
N PHE A 159 3.69 -10.51 -2.02
CA PHE A 159 4.41 -11.19 -0.95
C PHE A 159 5.90 -10.84 -0.98
N SER A 160 6.56 -10.96 -2.14
CA SER A 160 8.00 -10.73 -2.24
C SER A 160 8.38 -9.28 -1.89
N MET A 161 7.66 -8.29 -2.42
CA MET A 161 8.02 -6.89 -2.25
C MET A 161 7.43 -6.26 -0.98
N ARG A 162 6.12 -6.43 -0.73
CA ARG A 162 5.46 -5.75 0.39
C ARG A 162 5.53 -6.50 1.71
N ILE A 163 5.86 -7.79 1.71
CA ILE A 163 6.04 -8.59 2.93
C ILE A 163 7.53 -8.90 3.14
N SER A 164 8.14 -9.72 2.29
CA SER A 164 9.50 -10.21 2.50
C SER A 164 10.54 -9.09 2.46
N PHE A 165 10.56 -8.30 1.38
CA PHE A 165 11.51 -7.19 1.25
C PHE A 165 11.25 -6.09 2.30
N HIS A 166 10.00 -5.81 2.64
CA HIS A 166 9.67 -4.88 3.71
C HIS A 166 10.25 -5.32 5.07
N VAL A 167 10.12 -6.60 5.43
CA VAL A 167 10.75 -7.15 6.65
C VAL A 167 12.28 -7.04 6.57
N ALA A 168 12.87 -7.32 5.40
CA ALA A 168 14.31 -7.16 5.20
C ALA A 168 14.77 -5.71 5.46
N LEU A 169 14.02 -4.71 5.01
CA LEU A 169 14.31 -3.30 5.31
C LEU A 169 14.21 -3.00 6.81
N ILE A 170 13.18 -3.49 7.51
CA ILE A 170 13.06 -3.32 8.97
C ILE A 170 14.29 -3.89 9.68
N VAL A 171 14.64 -5.14 9.36
CA VAL A 171 15.79 -5.82 9.99
C VAL A 171 17.09 -5.10 9.66
N ALA A 172 17.30 -4.68 8.42
CA ALA A 172 18.51 -4.00 8.00
C ALA A 172 18.70 -2.67 8.73
N TYR A 173 17.67 -1.80 8.77
CA TYR A 173 17.76 -0.52 9.46
C TYR A 173 17.80 -0.66 10.99
N ALA A 174 17.03 -1.60 11.57
CA ALA A 174 17.10 -1.86 13.00
C ALA A 174 18.49 -2.41 13.42
N GLY A 175 19.07 -3.29 12.61
CA GLY A 175 20.39 -3.86 12.86
C GLY A 175 21.51 -2.81 12.86
N VAL A 176 21.44 -1.80 11.99
CA VAL A 176 22.37 -0.66 12.02
C VAL A 176 22.25 0.11 13.33
N TYR A 177 21.03 0.42 13.75
CA TYR A 177 20.78 1.17 14.98
C TYR A 177 21.28 0.42 16.22
N PHE A 178 20.98 -0.88 16.34
CA PHE A 178 21.41 -1.67 17.50
C PHE A 178 22.92 -1.87 17.59
N ARG A 179 23.61 -2.06 16.45
CA ARG A 179 25.09 -2.13 16.45
C ARG A 179 25.69 -0.84 16.99
N LYS A 180 25.21 0.32 16.50
CA LYS A 180 25.68 1.61 16.98
C LYS A 180 25.40 1.83 18.48
N ALA A 181 24.22 1.43 18.96
CA ALA A 181 23.88 1.53 20.37
C ALA A 181 24.78 0.64 21.26
N ALA A 182 25.20 -0.52 20.76
CA ALA A 182 26.14 -1.41 21.45
C ALA A 182 27.54 -0.78 21.55
N ASP A 183 28.05 -0.20 20.45
CA ASP A 183 29.38 0.44 20.43
C ASP A 183 29.44 1.62 21.42
N MET A 184 28.37 2.43 21.52
CA MET A 184 28.30 3.53 22.50
C MET A 184 28.30 3.04 23.95
N SER A 185 27.88 1.81 24.21
CA SER A 185 27.86 1.23 25.56
C SER A 185 29.23 0.70 25.99
N SER A 186 30.08 0.29 25.04
CA SER A 186 31.45 -0.17 25.34
C SER A 186 32.42 0.98 25.64
N ASP A 187 32.19 2.18 25.10
CA ASP A 187 33.06 3.34 25.30
C ASP A 187 32.98 3.94 26.73
N PHE A 188 32.04 3.46 27.56
CA PHE A 188 31.84 3.94 28.93
C PHE A 188 32.69 3.18 29.98
N GLU A 189 33.53 2.24 29.57
CA GLU A 189 34.58 1.64 30.42
C GLU A 189 35.84 2.52 30.38
N PRO A 190 36.16 3.29 31.45
CA PRO A 190 37.31 4.18 31.44
C PRO A 190 38.60 3.39 31.62
N SER A 191 39.18 2.91 30.51
CA SER A 191 40.54 2.38 30.50
C SER A 191 41.52 3.55 30.63
N SER A 192 41.89 3.86 31.87
CA SER A 192 42.77 4.96 32.29
C SER A 192 44.24 4.78 31.90
N ALA A 193 44.58 3.79 31.06
CA ALA A 193 45.96 3.37 30.83
C ALA A 193 46.63 3.87 29.52
N ASN A 194 45.90 4.38 28.51
CA ASN A 194 46.48 4.64 27.16
C ASN A 194 46.31 6.07 26.61
N LEU A 195 46.09 7.06 27.48
CA LEU A 195 45.62 8.40 27.07
C LEU A 195 46.65 9.28 26.34
N LEU A 196 47.95 8.93 26.34
CA LEU A 196 49.00 9.81 25.82
C LEU A 196 49.55 9.43 24.43
N SER A 197 49.37 8.20 23.95
CA SER A 197 50.00 7.74 22.69
C SER A 197 49.06 7.77 21.47
N THR A 198 47.75 7.88 21.66
CA THR A 198 46.76 7.68 20.58
C THR A 198 46.25 8.99 19.97
N VAL A 199 46.68 10.14 20.49
CA VAL A 199 46.18 11.47 20.09
C VAL A 199 46.79 11.95 18.76
N GLU A 200 48.00 11.51 18.42
CA GLU A 200 48.70 12.01 17.23
C GLU A 200 48.41 11.22 15.95
N THR A 201 48.11 9.91 16.04
CA THR A 201 47.86 9.07 14.86
C THR A 201 46.44 9.18 14.31
N ASN A 202 45.48 9.65 15.11
CA ASN A 202 44.06 9.76 14.70
C ASN A 202 43.72 11.01 13.89
N ARG A 203 44.64 11.99 13.79
CA ARG A 203 44.35 13.28 13.13
C ARG A 203 44.41 13.20 11.61
N THR A 204 45.28 12.35 11.05
CA THR A 204 45.48 12.20 9.60
C THR A 204 44.48 11.25 8.94
N LEU A 205 43.90 10.30 9.68
CA LEU A 205 42.91 9.35 9.15
C LEU A 205 41.50 9.95 9.07
N ASN A 206 41.14 10.85 9.99
CA ASN A 206 39.87 11.57 9.96
C ASN A 206 39.75 12.56 8.79
N GLU A 207 40.86 13.06 8.25
CA GLU A 207 40.86 14.03 7.15
C GLU A 207 40.64 13.34 5.78
N VAL A 208 41.01 12.06 5.65
CA VAL A 208 40.84 11.25 4.44
C VAL A 208 39.49 10.51 4.41
N GLN A 209 38.87 10.27 5.57
CA GLN A 209 37.59 9.55 5.71
C GLN A 209 36.36 10.46 5.88
N HIS A 210 36.32 11.62 5.22
CA HIS A 210 35.08 12.39 5.04
C HIS A 210 34.06 11.71 4.10
N ILE A 211 33.97 10.37 4.12
CA ILE A 211 32.79 9.64 3.69
C ILE A 211 31.69 10.04 4.70
N ARG A 212 30.93 11.09 4.38
CA ARG A 212 29.77 11.49 5.17
C ARG A 212 28.85 10.28 5.30
N VAL A 213 28.87 9.64 6.46
CA VAL A 213 27.85 8.66 6.82
C VAL A 213 26.50 9.39 6.71
N PRO A 214 25.56 8.86 5.91
CA PRO A 214 24.24 9.47 5.78
C PRO A 214 23.63 9.67 7.16
N LYS A 215 23.20 10.91 7.48
CA LYS A 215 22.53 11.26 8.75
C LYS A 215 21.32 10.35 9.07
N SER A 216 20.77 9.69 8.05
CA SER A 216 19.67 8.74 8.19
C SER A 216 20.00 7.49 8.98
N LEU A 217 21.25 7.04 8.97
CA LEU A 217 21.67 5.79 9.61
C LEU A 217 21.82 5.94 11.12
N ASP A 218 21.91 7.18 11.60
CA ASP A 218 22.03 7.50 13.02
C ASP A 218 20.68 7.54 13.74
N SER A 219 19.58 7.44 12.99
CA SER A 219 18.23 7.55 13.51
C SER A 219 17.52 6.19 13.49
N PRO A 220 16.77 5.82 14.55
CA PRO A 220 15.89 4.65 14.51
C PRO A 220 14.64 4.90 13.64
N LEU A 221 14.39 6.15 13.22
CA LEU A 221 13.15 6.55 12.57
C LEU A 221 12.83 5.81 11.27
N PRO A 222 13.79 5.53 10.35
CA PRO A 222 13.50 4.72 9.16
C PRO A 222 12.93 3.35 9.53
N ALA A 223 13.53 2.65 10.51
CA ALA A 223 13.04 1.36 10.98
C ALA A 223 11.64 1.47 11.58
N LEU A 224 11.39 2.52 12.37
CA LEU A 224 10.07 2.78 12.96
C LEU A 224 9.00 3.08 11.91
N PHE A 225 9.32 3.84 10.85
CA PHE A 225 8.39 4.10 9.75
C PHE A 225 8.03 2.82 8.99
N PHE A 226 9.01 1.98 8.67
CA PHE A 226 8.74 0.68 8.06
C PHE A 226 7.90 -0.20 8.99
N LEU A 227 8.27 -0.28 10.28
CA LEU A 227 7.51 -1.04 11.27
C LEU A 227 6.06 -0.57 11.39
N ALA A 228 5.81 0.75 11.36
CA ALA A 228 4.47 1.32 11.41
C ALA A 228 3.65 1.04 10.14
N ALA A 229 4.28 0.99 8.96
CA ALA A 229 3.62 0.69 7.69
C ALA A 229 3.32 -0.80 7.50
N PHE A 230 4.12 -1.70 8.10
CA PHE A 230 4.04 -3.13 7.88
C PHE A 230 2.67 -3.79 8.17
N PRO A 231 1.94 -3.47 9.27
CA PRO A 231 0.62 -4.04 9.53
C PRO A 231 -0.38 -3.80 8.39
N MET A 232 -0.30 -2.64 7.75
CA MET A 232 -1.15 -2.30 6.60
C MET A 232 -0.93 -3.28 5.45
N HIS A 233 0.34 -3.57 5.10
CA HIS A 233 0.68 -4.53 4.05
C HIS A 233 0.23 -5.95 4.38
N CYS A 234 0.37 -6.38 5.63
CA CYS A 234 -0.13 -7.68 6.08
C CYS A 234 -1.65 -7.80 5.92
N MET A 235 -2.42 -6.77 6.30
CA MET A 235 -3.87 -6.78 6.12
C MET A 235 -4.27 -6.85 4.65
N TRP A 236 -3.60 -6.08 3.78
CA TRP A 236 -3.85 -6.11 2.34
C TRP A 236 -3.51 -7.45 1.70
N PHE A 237 -2.39 -8.06 2.08
CA PHE A 237 -2.03 -9.41 1.62
C PHE A 237 -3.07 -10.45 2.04
N ALA A 238 -3.53 -10.41 3.29
CA ALA A 238 -4.60 -11.28 3.76
C ALA A 238 -5.90 -11.08 2.95
N GLY A 239 -6.24 -9.83 2.61
CA GLY A 239 -7.35 -9.49 1.71
C GLY A 239 -7.18 -10.09 0.31
N CYS A 240 -5.98 -10.01 -0.26
CA CYS A 240 -5.63 -10.61 -1.54
C CYS A 240 -5.85 -12.13 -1.53
N VAL A 241 -5.26 -12.83 -0.56
CA VAL A 241 -5.38 -14.30 -0.41
C VAL A 241 -6.84 -14.72 -0.25
N ARG A 242 -7.60 -14.03 0.62
CA ARG A 242 -9.04 -14.30 0.78
C ARG A 242 -9.81 -14.09 -0.53
N GLY A 243 -9.47 -13.06 -1.30
CA GLY A 243 -10.07 -12.79 -2.61
C GLY A 243 -9.82 -13.91 -3.61
N ILE A 244 -8.59 -14.44 -3.66
CA ILE A 244 -8.21 -15.56 -4.53
C ILE A 244 -8.96 -16.83 -4.12
N LEU A 245 -8.97 -17.16 -2.82
CA LEU A 245 -9.68 -18.33 -2.30
C LEU A 245 -11.18 -18.26 -2.60
N ARG A 246 -11.82 -17.09 -2.42
CA ARG A 246 -13.23 -16.90 -2.75
C ARG A 246 -13.53 -17.16 -4.23
N ARG A 247 -12.64 -16.76 -5.15
CA ARG A 247 -12.82 -16.99 -6.59
C ARG A 247 -12.65 -18.45 -6.97
N ARG A 248 -11.79 -19.20 -6.28
CA ARG A 248 -11.63 -20.65 -6.47
C ARG A 248 -12.83 -21.45 -5.99
N VAL A 249 -13.51 -21.00 -4.94
CA VAL A 249 -14.68 -21.66 -4.37
C VAL A 249 -15.97 -21.37 -5.18
N LYS A 250 -15.88 -20.79 -6.38
CA LYS A 250 -17.05 -20.72 -7.28
C LYS A 250 -17.56 -22.15 -7.47
N PRO A 251 -18.80 -22.46 -7.02
CA PRO A 251 -19.33 -23.82 -7.14
C PRO A 251 -19.33 -24.15 -8.62
N SER A 252 -18.65 -25.24 -8.98
CA SER A 252 -18.77 -25.81 -10.31
C SER A 252 -20.24 -26.13 -10.50
N ASN A 253 -20.97 -25.22 -11.13
CA ASN A 253 -22.38 -25.39 -11.46
C ASN A 253 -22.53 -26.31 -12.68
N THR A 254 -21.54 -27.17 -12.91
CA THR A 254 -21.74 -28.39 -13.67
C THR A 254 -22.69 -29.25 -12.85
N LYS A 255 -23.98 -29.16 -13.20
CA LYS A 255 -24.91 -30.28 -13.12
C LYS A 255 -24.30 -31.42 -13.93
N VAL A 256 -23.25 -32.05 -13.41
CA VAL A 256 -22.99 -33.43 -13.78
C VAL A 256 -24.02 -34.18 -12.94
N ASP A 257 -24.98 -34.80 -13.60
CA ASP A 257 -25.80 -35.86 -13.02
C ASP A 257 -24.86 -37.02 -12.67
N VAL A 258 -24.02 -36.82 -11.65
CA VAL A 258 -23.27 -37.90 -11.05
C VAL A 258 -24.31 -38.64 -10.21
N PRO A 259 -24.55 -39.94 -10.45
CA PRO A 259 -25.36 -40.74 -9.54
C PRO A 259 -24.74 -40.55 -8.16
N VAL A 260 -25.58 -40.14 -7.20
CA VAL A 260 -25.18 -39.86 -5.82
C VAL A 260 -24.73 -41.19 -5.20
N VAL A 261 -23.46 -41.56 -5.43
CA VAL A 261 -22.74 -42.47 -4.56
C VAL A 261 -22.45 -41.63 -3.33
N LEU A 262 -23.30 -41.83 -2.33
CA LEU A 262 -23.31 -41.23 -1.01
C LEU A 262 -21.93 -41.39 -0.34
N VAL A 263 -20.97 -40.51 -0.66
CA VAL A 263 -19.72 -40.42 0.08
C VAL A 263 -20.10 -39.87 1.46
N SER A 264 -20.10 -40.77 2.43
CA SER A 264 -20.56 -40.56 3.79
C SER A 264 -19.96 -39.31 4.43
N LEU A 265 -20.82 -38.30 4.63
CA LEU A 265 -20.59 -37.11 5.45
C LEU A 265 -20.35 -37.42 6.95
N SER A 266 -20.21 -38.70 7.34
CA SER A 266 -20.02 -39.11 8.73
C SER A 266 -18.71 -38.56 9.32
N ALA A 267 -17.63 -38.47 8.53
CA ALA A 267 -16.30 -38.08 9.03
C ALA A 267 -16.16 -36.58 9.35
N VAL A 268 -16.90 -35.71 8.66
CA VAL A 268 -16.90 -34.26 8.94
C VAL A 268 -17.90 -33.94 10.05
N ARG A 269 -19.01 -34.70 10.13
CA ARG A 269 -20.03 -34.54 11.19
C ARG A 269 -19.51 -34.93 12.57
N THR A 270 -18.64 -35.95 12.68
CA THR A 270 -18.03 -36.36 13.96
C THR A 270 -17.09 -35.30 14.54
N ARG A 271 -16.28 -34.61 13.72
CA ARG A 271 -15.40 -33.53 14.23
C ARG A 271 -16.19 -32.31 14.72
N PHE A 272 -17.30 -31.97 14.06
CA PHE A 272 -18.16 -30.87 14.52
C PHE A 272 -18.99 -31.24 15.76
N GLN A 273 -19.37 -32.51 15.92
CA GLN A 273 -20.03 -32.99 17.14
C GLN A 273 -19.08 -33.06 18.34
N ALA A 274 -17.80 -33.39 18.14
CA ALA A 274 -16.80 -33.40 19.21
C ALA A 274 -16.55 -31.99 19.82
N ILE A 275 -16.60 -30.93 19.00
CA ILE A 275 -16.48 -29.55 19.48
C ILE A 275 -17.79 -29.08 20.15
N ARG A 276 -18.94 -29.54 19.66
CA ARG A 276 -20.26 -29.19 20.21
C ARG A 276 -20.50 -29.75 21.62
N GLY A 277 -19.81 -30.82 22.01
CA GLY A 277 -19.90 -31.41 23.35
C GLY A 277 -19.16 -30.64 24.45
N ARG A 278 -18.21 -29.74 24.11
CA ARG A 278 -17.42 -28.99 25.10
C ARG A 278 -17.97 -27.60 25.45
N LEU A 279 -18.94 -27.09 24.69
CA LEU A 279 -19.68 -25.89 25.06
C LEU A 279 -21.08 -26.30 25.52
N HIS A 280 -21.21 -26.56 26.83
CA HIS A 280 -22.49 -26.67 27.50
C HIS A 280 -23.10 -25.26 27.63
N LEU A 281 -23.46 -24.66 26.49
CA LEU A 281 -24.24 -23.43 26.46
C LEU A 281 -25.62 -23.79 27.00
N ASP A 282 -25.91 -23.27 28.19
CA ASP A 282 -27.22 -23.33 28.80
C ASP A 282 -28.32 -22.92 27.79
N GLN A 283 -29.48 -23.56 27.88
CA GLN A 283 -30.56 -23.37 26.92
C GLN A 283 -30.96 -21.89 26.83
N GLU A 284 -30.92 -21.18 27.96
CA GLU A 284 -31.18 -19.74 28.03
C GLU A 284 -30.18 -18.94 27.21
N SER A 285 -28.89 -19.31 27.24
CA SER A 285 -27.84 -18.64 26.46
C SER A 285 -28.03 -18.86 24.95
N ARG A 286 -28.55 -20.02 24.54
CA ARG A 286 -28.86 -20.30 23.12
C ARG A 286 -30.04 -19.47 22.64
N GLU A 287 -31.07 -19.31 23.46
CA GLU A 287 -32.24 -18.50 23.14
C GLU A 287 -31.89 -17.01 23.12
N ARG A 288 -31.10 -16.51 24.09
CA ARG A 288 -30.55 -15.14 24.09
C ARG A 288 -29.70 -14.87 22.84
N LEU A 289 -28.87 -15.82 22.41
CA LEU A 289 -28.07 -15.67 21.20
C LEU A 289 -28.94 -15.65 19.93
N ARG A 290 -29.95 -16.54 19.83
CA ARG A 290 -30.91 -16.53 18.72
C ARG A 290 -31.67 -15.21 18.65
N ALA A 291 -32.17 -14.71 19.78
CA ALA A 291 -32.86 -13.43 19.87
C ALA A 291 -31.97 -12.26 19.43
N ARG A 292 -30.69 -12.23 19.87
CA ARG A 292 -29.71 -11.21 19.46
C ARG A 292 -29.41 -11.25 17.96
N VAL A 293 -29.23 -12.45 17.39
CA VAL A 293 -28.97 -12.61 15.94
C VAL A 293 -30.19 -12.19 15.13
N GLN A 294 -31.39 -12.56 15.56
CA GLN A 294 -32.64 -12.22 14.87
C GLN A 294 -32.95 -10.72 14.95
N ALA A 295 -32.71 -10.08 16.10
CA ALA A 295 -32.79 -8.63 16.26
C ALA A 295 -31.75 -7.90 15.40
N ALA A 296 -30.51 -8.40 15.32
CA ALA A 296 -29.47 -7.83 14.47
C ALA A 296 -29.83 -7.94 12.98
N TYR A 297 -30.40 -9.07 12.54
CA TYR A 297 -30.84 -9.28 11.16
C TYR A 297 -32.07 -8.43 10.80
N GLY A 298 -33.05 -8.32 11.70
CA GLY A 298 -34.21 -7.44 11.53
C GLY A 298 -33.78 -5.98 11.34
N ASN A 299 -32.94 -5.48 12.24
CA ASN A 299 -32.41 -4.11 12.19
C ASN A 299 -31.50 -3.86 10.96
N ALA A 300 -30.83 -4.88 10.43
CA ALA A 300 -30.04 -4.76 9.20
C ALA A 300 -30.95 -4.64 7.96
N ARG A 301 -31.98 -5.48 7.86
CA ARG A 301 -32.96 -5.45 6.77
C ARG A 301 -33.73 -4.13 6.72
N GLU A 302 -34.12 -3.61 7.88
CA GLU A 302 -34.86 -2.34 7.96
C GLU A 302 -33.99 -1.13 7.59
N ARG A 303 -32.69 -1.14 7.93
CA ARG A 303 -31.73 -0.10 7.52
C ARG A 303 -31.45 -0.13 6.01
N VAL A 304 -31.42 -1.30 5.39
CA VAL A 304 -31.30 -1.44 3.94
C VAL A 304 -32.59 -0.92 3.26
N TRP A 305 -33.76 -1.24 3.80
CA TRP A 305 -35.04 -0.76 3.29
C TRP A 305 -35.17 0.78 3.34
N ARG A 306 -34.84 1.41 4.47
CA ARG A 306 -34.90 2.89 4.60
C ARG A 306 -33.90 3.62 3.68
N ARG A 307 -32.83 2.95 3.23
CA ARG A 307 -31.87 3.54 2.27
C ARG A 307 -32.24 3.28 0.81
N GLY A 308 -33.11 2.31 0.54
CA GLY A 308 -33.57 1.97 -0.82
C GLY A 308 -34.82 2.73 -1.29
N VAL A 309 -35.57 3.36 -0.39
CA VAL A 309 -36.81 4.10 -0.73
C VAL A 309 -36.58 5.61 -0.64
N ARG A 310 -35.81 6.14 -1.59
CA ARG A 310 -35.98 7.51 -2.11
C ARG A 310 -35.99 7.41 -3.63
N ALA A 311 -37.13 6.95 -4.15
CA ALA A 311 -37.45 7.05 -5.57
C ALA A 311 -38.33 8.29 -5.78
N GLY A 312 -37.92 9.15 -6.72
CA GLY A 312 -38.85 9.90 -7.57
C GLY A 312 -39.36 11.24 -7.06
N GLN A 313 -38.55 12.30 -7.17
CA GLN A 313 -39.05 13.64 -7.50
C GLN A 313 -37.98 14.38 -8.30
N PHE A 314 -37.82 13.99 -9.56
CA PHE A 314 -37.29 14.86 -10.61
C PHE A 314 -38.33 14.85 -11.72
N ALA A 315 -39.13 15.91 -11.78
CA ALA A 315 -40.06 16.18 -12.85
C ALA A 315 -39.25 16.47 -14.12
N PHE A 316 -39.43 15.65 -15.14
CA PHE A 316 -38.97 15.91 -16.51
C PHE A 316 -40.11 16.65 -17.22
N THR A 317 -39.97 17.96 -17.41
CA THR A 317 -40.86 18.71 -18.30
C THR A 317 -40.41 18.48 -19.74
N TYR A 318 -41.21 17.71 -20.49
CA TYR A 318 -41.11 17.64 -21.95
C TYR A 318 -41.63 18.96 -22.54
N GLY A 319 -40.73 19.73 -23.17
CA GLY A 319 -41.10 20.83 -24.04
C GLY A 319 -41.27 20.31 -25.47
N THR A 320 -42.50 20.31 -25.95
CA THR A 320 -42.86 20.17 -27.36
C THR A 320 -42.66 21.53 -28.05
N THR A 321 -41.72 21.63 -28.98
CA THR A 321 -41.71 22.74 -29.95
C THR A 321 -42.28 22.23 -31.26
N GLU A 322 -43.44 22.78 -31.60
CA GLU A 322 -44.11 22.69 -32.88
C GLU A 322 -43.19 23.17 -34.02
N VAL A 323 -43.14 22.39 -35.09
CA VAL A 323 -42.70 22.84 -36.41
C VAL A 323 -43.93 23.40 -37.11
N GLN A 324 -43.99 24.72 -37.27
CA GLN A 324 -44.96 25.41 -38.11
C GLN A 324 -44.34 25.64 -39.49
N SER A 325 -44.92 24.98 -40.49
CA SER A 325 -44.78 25.29 -41.91
C SER A 325 -45.84 26.31 -42.33
N ALA A 326 -45.45 27.43 -42.95
CA ALA A 326 -46.11 28.09 -44.10
C ALA A 326 -45.67 29.57 -44.19
N GLY A 327 -45.22 29.97 -45.38
CA GLY A 327 -44.82 31.33 -45.74
C GLY A 327 -43.88 31.32 -46.92
#